data_AF-A0A3Q4GC03-F1
#
_entry.id   AF-A0A3Q4GC03-F1
#
_cell.length_a   1.000
_cell.length_b   1.000
_cell.length_c   1.000
_cell.angle_alpha   90.00
_cell.angle_beta   90.00
_cell.angle_gamma   90.00
#
_symmetry.space_group_name_H-M   'P 1'
#
loop_
_entity.id
_entity.type
_entity.pdbx_description
1 polymer ?
#
loop_
_entity_poly.entity_id
_entity_poly.type
_entity_poly.pdbx_seq_one_letter_code
_entity_poly.pdbx_strand_id
1 'polypeptide(L)'
;MGKFMKPGKVVMVLAGRYAGRKAVIVKVRPKSFWDKTAYKRFVITTVGLCAQSSSLHVFILDVKLESGEYSVDIPLDKTVVNKDVFRDPALKRKARREAKVKFEER
;
A
#
# COMPACT_ATOMS: atom_id res chain seq x y z
N MET A 1 21.21 11.77 7.22
CA MET A 1 20.13 10.77 7.41
C MET A 1 19.13 10.87 6.26
N GLY A 2 19.11 9.89 5.36
CA GLY A 2 18.22 9.89 4.19
C GLY A 2 16.76 9.57 4.57
N LYS A 3 15.79 10.11 3.82
CA LYS A 3 14.37 9.77 4.00
C LYS A 3 14.16 8.30 3.70
N PHE A 4 13.80 7.52 4.73
CA PHE A 4 13.65 6.06 4.64
C PHE A 4 12.32 5.63 4.01
N MET A 5 11.28 6.45 4.14
CA MET A 5 9.94 6.18 3.62
C MET A 5 9.82 6.63 2.17
N LYS A 6 10.47 5.88 1.27
CA LYS A 6 10.39 6.07 -0.18
C LYS A 6 9.41 5.06 -0.80
N PRO A 7 8.84 5.35 -1.98
CA PRO A 7 8.08 4.34 -2.72
C PRO A 7 8.97 3.13 -3.05
N GLY A 8 8.38 1.93 -3.07
CA GLY A 8 9.09 0.65 -3.26
C GLY A 8 9.67 0.03 -1.98
N LYS A 9 9.59 0.72 -0.83
CA LYS A 9 9.98 0.14 0.46
C LYS A 9 8.87 -0.71 1.06
N VAL A 10 9.29 -1.79 1.72
CA VAL A 10 8.40 -2.65 2.50
C VAL A 10 8.25 -2.07 3.89
N VAL A 11 7.04 -2.12 4.40
CA VAL A 11 6.61 -1.53 5.66
C VAL A 11 5.58 -2.43 6.32
N MET A 12 5.38 -2.25 7.62
CA MET A 12 4.38 -2.98 8.37
C MET A 12 3.25 -2.05 8.82
N VAL A 13 2.02 -2.54 8.73
CA VAL A 13 0.83 -1.83 9.21
C VAL A 13 0.71 -1.99 10.72
N LEU A 14 0.55 -0.88 11.44
CA LEU A 14 0.54 -0.89 12.91
C LEU A 14 -0.85 -0.96 13.51
N ALA A 15 -1.83 -0.34 12.86
CA ALA A 15 -3.14 -0.12 13.44
C ALA A 15 -4.26 -0.36 12.43
N GLY A 16 -5.44 -0.68 12.96
CA GLY A 16 -6.64 -0.99 12.20
C GLY A 16 -6.74 -2.45 11.79
N ARG A 17 -7.73 -2.77 10.95
CA ARG A 17 -8.08 -4.15 10.53
C ARG A 17 -6.93 -4.95 9.90
N TYR A 18 -5.91 -4.25 9.39
CA TYR A 18 -4.78 -4.85 8.68
C TYR A 18 -3.47 -4.77 9.46
N ALA A 19 -3.52 -4.50 10.77
CA ALA A 19 -2.35 -4.49 11.64
C ALA A 19 -1.57 -5.81 11.54
N GLY A 20 -0.23 -5.73 11.60
CA GLY A 20 0.68 -6.87 11.46
C GLY A 20 0.93 -7.33 10.02
N ARG A 21 0.24 -6.78 9.01
CA ARG A 21 0.48 -7.16 7.61
C ARG A 21 1.64 -6.38 6.98
N LYS A 22 2.42 -7.09 6.16
CA LYS A 22 3.45 -6.49 5.30
C LYS A 22 2.83 -5.77 4.12
N ALA A 23 3.45 -4.66 3.75
CA ALA A 23 2.89 -3.65 2.88
C ALA A 23 4.00 -3.04 2.01
N VAL A 24 3.69 -2.66 0.77
CA VAL A 24 4.61 -1.89 -0.09
C VAL A 24 4.11 -0.46 -0.24
N ILE A 25 5.01 0.51 -0.09
CA ILE A 25 4.69 1.92 -0.31
C ILE A 25 4.60 2.22 -1.81
N VAL A 26 3.45 2.67 -2.28
CA VAL A 26 3.28 3.12 -3.67
C VAL A 26 3.47 4.64 -3.80
N LYS A 27 2.81 5.40 -2.92
CA LYS A 27 2.84 6.86 -2.95
C LYS A 27 2.87 7.43 -1.54
N VAL A 28 3.79 8.35 -1.32
CA VAL A 28 3.97 9.07 -0.05
C VAL A 28 3.19 10.38 -0.12
N ARG A 29 2.42 10.69 0.92
CA ARG A 29 1.82 12.02 1.06
C ARG A 29 2.75 12.99 1.80
N PRO A 30 2.93 14.22 1.29
CA PRO A 30 3.50 15.29 2.10
C PRO A 30 2.57 15.60 3.27
N LYS A 31 3.12 16.10 4.39
CA LYS A 31 2.31 16.61 5.50
C LYS A 31 1.55 17.84 4.99
N SER A 32 0.23 17.76 4.91
CA SER A 32 -0.64 18.91 4.63
C SER A 32 -1.03 19.60 5.93
N PHE A 33 -0.91 20.92 5.97
CA PHE A 33 -1.11 21.77 7.16
C PHE A 33 -2.53 21.69 7.76
N TRP A 34 -3.55 21.42 6.94
CA TRP A 34 -4.96 21.45 7.33
C TRP A 34 -5.51 20.12 7.88
N ASP A 35 -4.86 18.99 7.59
CA ASP A 35 -5.31 17.68 8.06
C ASP A 35 -4.59 17.38 9.40
N LYS A 36 -5.24 17.61 10.54
CA LYS A 36 -4.64 17.32 11.87
C LYS A 36 -4.33 15.82 12.09
N THR A 37 -4.86 14.94 11.23
CA THR A 37 -4.52 13.51 11.15
C THR A 37 -3.49 13.18 10.07
N ALA A 38 -2.79 14.17 9.50
CA ALA A 38 -1.74 14.05 8.49
C ALA A 38 -0.42 13.44 9.03
N TYR A 39 -0.50 12.31 9.70
CA TYR A 39 0.64 11.41 9.79
C TYR A 39 0.68 10.62 8.48
N LYS A 40 1.79 10.79 7.73
CA LYS A 40 2.18 10.10 6.49
C LYS A 40 1.24 8.94 6.13
N ARG A 41 0.15 9.25 5.42
CA ARG A 41 -0.77 8.24 4.91
C ARG A 41 -0.25 7.77 3.56
N PHE A 42 0.01 6.48 3.43
CA PHE A 42 0.55 5.88 2.21
C PHE A 42 -0.51 5.06 1.53
N VAL A 43 -0.51 5.09 0.19
CA VAL A 43 -1.25 4.09 -0.58
C VAL A 43 -0.42 2.82 -0.56
N ILE A 44 -0.99 1.80 0.05
CA ILE A 44 -0.29 0.57 0.38
C ILE A 44 -0.97 -0.59 -0.29
N THR A 45 -0.16 -1.50 -0.79
CA THR A 45 -0.61 -2.83 -1.17
C THR A 45 -0.19 -3.83 -0.08
N THR A 46 -1.14 -4.40 0.65
CA THR A 46 -0.86 -5.52 1.57
C THR A 46 -1.15 -6.84 0.87
N VAL A 47 -0.29 -7.83 1.10
CA VAL A 47 -0.51 -9.21 0.68
C VAL A 47 -1.00 -10.02 1.88
N GLY A 48 -1.98 -10.89 1.66
CA GLY A 48 -2.39 -11.92 2.60
C GLY A 48 -2.61 -13.23 1.84
N LEU A 49 -2.23 -14.35 2.43
CA LEU A 49 -2.58 -15.66 1.92
C LEU A 49 -4.04 -15.97 2.28
N CYS A 50 -4.80 -16.46 1.30
CA CYS A 50 -6.07 -17.10 1.60
C CYS A 50 -5.77 -18.48 2.20
N ALA A 51 -6.43 -18.84 3.30
CA ALA A 51 -6.23 -20.16 3.92
C ALA A 51 -6.63 -21.32 2.99
N GLN A 52 -7.49 -21.06 2.01
CA GLN A 52 -8.10 -22.09 1.16
C GLN A 52 -7.52 -22.16 -0.26
N SER A 53 -6.77 -21.15 -0.68
CA SER A 53 -6.07 -21.13 -1.96
C SER A 53 -4.78 -20.35 -1.79
N SER A 54 -3.66 -20.81 -2.37
CA SER A 54 -2.38 -20.06 -2.37
C SER A 54 -2.45 -18.72 -3.14
N SER A 55 -3.65 -18.20 -3.39
CA SER A 55 -3.88 -16.95 -4.09
C SER A 55 -3.61 -15.76 -3.17
N LEU A 56 -2.96 -14.74 -3.75
CA LEU A 56 -2.63 -13.53 -3.02
C LEU A 56 -3.86 -12.63 -2.92
N HIS A 57 -4.22 -12.24 -1.69
CA HIS A 57 -5.19 -11.19 -1.45
C HIS A 57 -4.48 -9.85 -1.31
N VAL A 58 -4.76 -8.97 -2.26
CA VAL A 58 -4.19 -7.63 -2.33
C VAL A 58 -5.20 -6.58 -1.86
N PHE A 59 -4.77 -5.71 -0.93
CA PHE A 59 -5.58 -4.59 -0.45
C PHE A 59 -4.87 -3.26 -0.63
N ILE A 60 -5.63 -2.28 -1.15
CA ILE A 60 -5.24 -0.87 -1.23
C ILE A 60 -5.77 -0.12 -0.01
N LEU A 61 -4.87 0.45 0.77
CA LEU A 61 -5.15 1.06 2.06
C LEU A 61 -4.44 2.39 2.23
N ASP A 62 -5.03 3.25 3.06
CA ASP A 62 -4.47 4.52 3.52
C ASP A 62 -4.27 4.43 5.04
N VAL A 63 -3.07 4.08 5.48
CA VAL A 63 -2.77 3.85 6.91
C VAL A 63 -1.41 4.44 7.32
N LYS A 64 -1.24 4.58 8.64
CA LYS A 64 0.03 4.94 9.29
C LYS A 64 0.94 3.70 9.35
N LEU A 65 2.23 3.90 9.11
CA LEU A 65 3.22 2.82 8.95
C LEU A 65 4.48 3.06 9.77
N GLU A 66 5.17 1.97 10.06
CA GLU A 66 6.56 1.94 10.52
C GLU A 66 7.52 1.50 9.41
N SER A 67 8.77 1.92 9.54
CA SER A 67 9.85 1.59 8.62
C SER A 67 10.23 0.12 8.70
N GLY A 68 10.42 -0.54 7.55
CA GLY A 68 11.02 -1.87 7.44
C GLY A 68 12.29 -1.86 6.59
N GLU A 69 13.20 -2.80 6.84
CA GLU A 69 14.54 -2.79 6.24
C GLU A 69 14.55 -3.12 4.73
N TYR A 70 13.58 -3.90 4.28
CA TYR A 70 13.53 -4.46 2.94
C TYR A 70 13.01 -3.47 1.87
N SER A 71 13.59 -3.52 0.68
CA SER A 71 13.05 -2.91 -0.55
C SER A 71 12.60 -4.01 -1.50
N VAL A 72 11.46 -3.80 -2.15
CA VAL A 72 10.92 -4.73 -3.13
C VAL A 72 10.50 -3.89 -4.35
N ASP A 73 11.26 -4.02 -5.43
CA ASP A 73 11.05 -3.23 -6.66
C ASP A 73 9.90 -3.80 -7.49
N ILE A 74 8.66 -3.43 -7.17
CA ILE A 74 7.48 -3.83 -7.94
C ILE A 74 7.11 -2.65 -8.84
N PRO A 75 7.08 -2.84 -10.17
CA PRO A 75 6.58 -1.82 -11.07
C PRO A 75 5.06 -1.70 -10.89
N LEU A 76 4.63 -0.80 -10.01
CA LEU A 76 3.23 -0.46 -9.81
C LEU A 76 2.93 0.88 -10.49
N ASP A 77 1.90 0.91 -11.32
CA ASP A 77 1.48 2.12 -12.01
C ASP A 77 0.87 3.12 -11.03
N LYS A 78 1.58 4.24 -10.85
CA LYS A 78 1.20 5.32 -9.92
C LYS A 78 -0.09 6.05 -10.34
N THR A 79 -0.48 5.90 -11.59
CA THR A 79 -1.72 6.46 -12.16
C THR A 79 -2.93 5.65 -11.71
N VAL A 80 -2.80 4.33 -11.71
CA VAL A 80 -3.87 3.41 -11.32
C VAL A 80 -3.98 3.32 -9.80
N VAL A 81 -2.85 3.18 -9.10
CA VAL A 81 -2.82 3.08 -7.64
C VAL A 81 -2.58 4.47 -7.03
N ASN A 82 -3.64 5.28 -7.04
CA ASN A 82 -3.62 6.67 -6.55
C ASN A 82 -4.64 6.91 -5.41
N LYS A 83 -4.68 8.12 -4.86
CA LYS A 83 -5.62 8.51 -3.79
C LYS A 83 -7.07 8.56 -4.26
N ASP A 84 -7.28 8.90 -5.52
CA ASP A 84 -8.62 9.08 -6.09
C ASP A 84 -9.39 7.75 -6.19
N VAL A 85 -8.66 6.63 -6.11
CA VAL A 85 -9.16 5.27 -6.02
C VAL A 85 -10.08 5.05 -4.82
N PHE A 86 -9.94 5.85 -3.75
CA PHE A 86 -10.81 5.74 -2.57
C PHE A 86 -12.18 6.40 -2.76
N ARG A 87 -12.37 7.23 -3.81
CA ARG A 87 -13.66 7.86 -4.11
C ARG A 87 -14.65 6.86 -4.72
N ASP A 88 -14.20 6.12 -5.74
CA ASP A 88 -15.05 5.18 -6.48
C ASP A 88 -14.70 3.71 -6.19
N PRO A 89 -15.69 2.87 -5.84
CA PRO A 89 -15.45 1.45 -5.58
C PRO A 89 -15.00 0.68 -6.83
N ALA A 90 -15.38 1.14 -8.03
CA ALA A 90 -14.97 0.53 -9.29
C ALA A 90 -13.46 0.70 -9.55
N LEU A 91 -12.94 1.93 -9.34
CA LEU A 91 -11.50 2.22 -9.44
C LEU A 91 -10.71 1.39 -8.42
N LYS A 92 -11.25 1.25 -7.20
CA LYS A 92 -10.66 0.41 -6.15
C LYS A 92 -10.55 -1.06 -6.53
N ARG A 93 -11.57 -1.60 -7.21
CA ARG A 93 -11.51 -2.99 -7.72
C ARG A 93 -10.49 -3.14 -8.84
N LYS A 94 -10.42 -2.19 -9.78
CA LYS A 94 -9.45 -2.21 -10.89
C LYS A 94 -8.01 -2.20 -10.36
N ALA A 95 -7.69 -1.24 -9.50
CA ALA A 95 -6.36 -1.10 -8.92
C ALA A 95 -5.96 -2.33 -8.07
N ARG A 96 -6.91 -2.97 -7.37
CA ARG A 96 -6.65 -4.22 -6.64
C ARG A 96 -6.31 -5.39 -7.56
N ARG A 97 -6.99 -5.53 -8.70
CA ARG A 97 -6.72 -6.62 -9.66
C ARG A 97 -5.35 -6.47 -10.28
N GLU A 98 -5.01 -5.27 -10.72
CA GLU A 98 -3.72 -4.98 -11.33
C GLU A 98 -2.56 -5.21 -10.36
N ALA A 99 -2.69 -4.71 -9.13
CA ALA A 99 -1.71 -4.98 -8.10
C ALA A 99 -1.62 -6.49 -7.81
N LYS A 100 -2.74 -7.21 -7.71
CA LYS A 100 -2.74 -8.67 -7.53
C LYS A 100 -1.92 -9.39 -8.60
N VAL A 101 -2.15 -9.09 -9.87
CA VAL A 101 -1.40 -9.69 -10.99
C VAL A 101 0.09 -9.43 -10.84
N LYS A 102 0.50 -8.19 -10.54
CA LYS A 102 1.91 -7.82 -10.35
C LYS A 102 2.59 -8.48 -9.14
N PHE A 103 1.81 -8.82 -8.11
CA PHE A 103 2.32 -9.56 -6.95
C PHE A 103 2.36 -11.07 -7.18
N GLU A 104 1.53 -11.62 -8.09
CA GLU A 104 1.55 -13.05 -8.46
C GLU A 104 2.60 -13.35 -9.54
N GLU A 105 2.95 -12.37 -10.39
CA GLU A 105 4.04 -12.48 -11.38
C GLU A 105 5.45 -12.57 -10.76
N ARG A 106 5.58 -12.47 -9.44
CA ARG A 106 6.86 -12.35 -8.72
C ARG A 106 6.99 -13.38 -7.60
#